data_AF-A0A7Y4RTI8-F1
#
_entry.id   AF-A0A7Y4RTI8-F1
#
_cell.length_a   1.000
_cell.length_b   1.000
_cell.length_c   1.000
_cell.angle_alpha   90.00
_cell.angle_beta   90.00
_cell.angle_gamma   90.00
#
_symmetry.space_group_name_H-M   'P 1'
#
loop_
_entity.id
_entity.type
_entity.pdbx_description
1 polymer ?
#
loop_
_entity_poly.entity_id
_entity_poly.type
_entity_poly.pdbx_seq_one_letter_code
_entity_poly.pdbx_strand_id
1 'polypeptide(L)'
;MARINQAADSQIKSPALLAGLFCLLFLFTACQAPKSPEDVTSAFWTSLIKANIVEAKQYATKNTQPLITEQETRTNTVLHTGEIVINAQLATVETIMTENDRTFSFDTALVKENDQWKVDYQQTLLNISAMPFNGIMKNLEQLGNDLNEKLEQQMPLFEKQIESFGEQLNRKLDEFGRYLEDPKKWKRQHPNGDSI
;
A
#
# COMPACT_ATOMS: atom_id res chain seq x y z
N MET A 1 74.52 -27.98 -10.53
CA MET A 1 74.50 -28.74 -9.27
C MET A 1 73.60 -27.96 -8.32
N ALA A 2 72.55 -28.47 -7.68
CA ALA A 2 72.16 -29.83 -7.35
C ALA A 2 70.63 -30.00 -7.46
N ARG A 3 70.23 -31.27 -7.51
CA ARG A 3 68.88 -31.82 -7.61
C ARG A 3 68.59 -32.53 -6.27
N ILE A 4 67.30 -32.72 -5.94
CA ILE A 4 66.69 -33.70 -4.99
C ILE A 4 67.03 -33.49 -3.49
N ASN A 5 66.10 -33.55 -2.52
CA ASN A 5 65.06 -34.56 -2.32
C ASN A 5 63.79 -34.07 -1.59
N GLN A 6 62.70 -34.65 -2.09
CA GLN A 6 61.36 -34.77 -1.55
C GLN A 6 61.32 -35.89 -0.50
N ALA A 7 60.53 -35.73 0.56
CA ALA A 7 59.66 -36.79 1.06
C ALA A 7 58.75 -36.24 2.17
N ALA A 8 57.48 -36.58 2.02
CA ALA A 8 56.40 -36.31 2.94
C ALA A 8 56.60 -37.03 4.28
N ASP A 9 56.11 -36.43 5.36
CA ASP A 9 55.26 -37.20 6.27
C ASP A 9 54.13 -36.35 6.82
N SER A 10 52.97 -36.97 6.81
CA SER A 10 51.64 -36.48 7.11
C SER A 10 51.42 -36.29 8.61
N GLN A 11 50.62 -35.30 9.03
CA GLN A 11 49.61 -35.47 10.11
C GLN A 11 48.49 -34.43 9.99
N ILE A 12 47.41 -34.85 9.33
CA ILE A 12 46.08 -34.26 9.49
C ILE A 12 45.58 -34.66 10.87
N LYS A 13 45.72 -33.81 11.90
CA LYS A 13 45.00 -33.97 13.18
C LYS A 13 44.68 -32.62 13.80
N SER A 14 43.53 -32.09 13.46
CA SER A 14 42.67 -31.42 14.44
C SER A 14 41.23 -31.41 13.93
N PRO A 15 40.44 -32.47 14.17
CA PRO A 15 39.00 -32.44 13.96
C PRO A 15 38.31 -31.34 14.81
N ALA A 16 39.01 -30.81 15.82
CA ALA A 16 38.55 -29.74 16.69
C ALA A 16 38.42 -28.36 16.00
N LEU A 17 39.21 -28.07 14.95
CA LEU A 17 39.18 -26.74 14.31
C LEU A 17 38.01 -26.57 13.33
N LEU A 18 37.59 -27.65 12.66
CA LEU A 18 36.42 -27.64 11.78
C LEU A 18 35.09 -27.75 12.55
N ALA A 19 35.10 -28.38 13.74
CA ALA A 19 33.92 -28.47 14.61
C ALA A 19 33.58 -27.12 15.28
N GLY A 20 34.58 -26.29 15.59
CA GLY A 20 34.37 -24.97 16.19
C GLY A 20 33.74 -23.95 15.26
N LEU A 21 34.06 -24.00 13.96
CA LEU A 21 33.55 -23.04 12.97
C LEU A 21 32.08 -23.29 12.59
N PHE A 22 31.61 -24.54 12.70
CA PHE A 22 30.22 -24.89 12.38
C PHE A 22 29.23 -24.54 13.51
N CYS A 23 29.67 -24.53 14.78
CA CYS A 23 28.85 -24.12 15.92
C CYS A 23 28.57 -22.61 15.99
N LEU A 24 29.39 -21.76 15.35
CA LEU A 24 29.18 -20.32 15.36
C LEU A 24 28.08 -19.85 14.37
N LEU A 25 27.73 -20.69 13.39
CA LEU A 25 26.78 -20.35 12.32
C LEU A 25 25.30 -20.59 12.70
N PHE A 26 25.02 -21.27 13.82
CA PHE A 26 23.65 -21.58 14.25
C PHE A 26 23.06 -20.60 15.28
N LEU A 27 23.81 -19.58 15.70
CA LEU A 27 23.36 -18.63 16.73
C LEU A 27 22.47 -17.48 16.20
N PHE A 28 22.18 -17.44 14.89
CA PHE A 28 21.34 -16.40 14.28
C PHE A 28 19.98 -16.88 13.75
N THR A 29 19.48 -18.03 14.20
CA THR A 29 18.04 -18.27 14.09
C THR A 29 17.33 -17.53 15.22
N ALA A 30 17.23 -16.20 15.08
CA ALA A 30 16.31 -15.41 15.89
C ALA A 30 14.90 -15.87 15.53
N CYS A 31 14.41 -16.89 16.24
CA CYS A 31 13.01 -17.30 16.23
C CYS A 31 12.23 -16.21 16.99
N GLN A 32 12.11 -15.04 16.37
CA GLN A 32 11.22 -14.01 16.87
C GLN A 32 9.81 -14.54 16.66
N ALA A 33 9.14 -14.89 17.75
CA ALA A 33 7.73 -15.25 17.69
C ALA A 33 6.96 -14.14 16.93
N PRO A 34 6.00 -14.49 16.06
CA PRO A 34 5.20 -13.48 15.37
C PRO A 34 4.54 -12.56 16.38
N LYS A 35 4.68 -11.24 16.18
CA LYS A 35 4.04 -10.23 17.04
C LYS A 35 2.52 -10.42 17.01
N SER A 36 1.86 -10.27 18.15
CA SER A 36 0.40 -10.29 18.23
C SER A 36 -0.22 -9.05 17.54
N PRO A 37 -1.53 -9.04 17.21
CA PRO A 37 -2.19 -7.85 16.71
C PRO A 37 -2.01 -6.63 17.64
N GLU A 38 -2.07 -6.86 18.95
CA GLU A 38 -1.89 -5.82 19.97
C GLU A 38 -0.47 -5.24 19.94
N ASP A 39 0.55 -6.09 19.85
CA ASP A 39 1.96 -5.66 19.77
C ASP A 39 2.21 -4.82 18.52
N VAL A 40 1.64 -5.24 17.38
CA VAL A 40 1.77 -4.52 16.10
C VAL A 40 1.06 -3.17 16.16
N THR A 41 -0.16 -3.12 16.69
CA THR A 41 -0.92 -1.88 16.90
C THR A 41 -0.17 -0.91 17.81
N SER A 42 0.31 -1.39 18.96
CA SER A 42 1.04 -0.58 19.93
C SER A 42 2.32 -0.01 19.34
N ALA A 43 3.10 -0.85 18.64
CA ALA A 43 4.34 -0.42 18.01
C ALA A 43 4.09 0.59 16.88
N PHE A 44 3.08 0.36 16.03
CA PHE A 44 2.69 1.27 14.95
C PHE A 44 2.38 2.67 15.47
N TRP A 45 1.44 2.78 16.43
CA TRP A 45 1.02 4.06 16.97
C TRP A 45 2.11 4.74 17.79
N THR A 46 2.90 3.97 18.56
CA THR A 46 4.06 4.51 19.29
C THR A 46 5.07 5.14 18.34
N SER A 47 5.36 4.50 17.20
CA SER A 47 6.26 5.05 16.19
C SER A 47 5.71 6.34 15.59
N LEU A 48 4.40 6.43 15.32
CA LEU A 48 3.77 7.66 14.84
C LEU A 48 3.79 8.80 15.87
N ILE A 49 3.50 8.51 17.15
CA ILE A 49 3.59 9.50 18.25
C ILE A 49 5.01 10.09 18.34
N LYS A 50 6.04 9.25 18.13
CA LYS A 50 7.46 9.63 18.13
C LYS A 50 7.96 10.20 16.80
N ALA A 51 7.08 10.45 15.83
CA ALA A 51 7.43 10.86 14.47
C ALA A 51 8.42 9.93 13.73
N ASN A 52 8.51 8.66 14.13
CA ASN A 52 9.37 7.65 13.50
C ASN A 52 8.63 6.94 12.34
N ILE A 53 8.52 7.62 11.21
CA ILE A 53 7.78 7.12 10.04
C ILE A 53 8.41 5.84 9.45
N VAL A 54 9.75 5.74 9.48
CA VAL A 54 10.46 4.56 8.98
C VAL A 54 10.05 3.32 9.75
N GLU A 55 9.98 3.41 11.07
CA GLU A 55 9.55 2.31 11.93
C GLU A 55 8.04 2.05 11.82
N ALA A 56 7.20 3.09 11.78
CA ALA A 56 5.76 2.93 11.60
C ALA A 56 5.42 2.15 10.31
N LYS A 57 6.13 2.44 9.21
CA LYS A 57 5.96 1.71 7.94
C LYS A 57 6.28 0.23 8.04
N GLN A 58 7.14 -0.21 8.97
CA GLN A 58 7.43 -1.64 9.16
C GLN A 58 6.23 -2.42 9.70
N TYR A 59 5.29 -1.73 10.37
CA TYR A 59 4.10 -2.34 10.97
C TYR A 59 2.85 -2.24 10.10
N ALA A 60 2.90 -1.52 8.98
CA ALA A 60 1.77 -1.37 8.06
C ALA A 60 1.86 -2.31 6.86
N THR A 61 0.70 -2.62 6.26
CA THR A 61 0.62 -3.40 5.02
C THR A 61 1.36 -2.67 3.89
N LYS A 62 1.97 -3.43 2.98
CA LYS A 62 2.85 -2.85 1.95
C LYS A 62 2.15 -1.81 1.09
N ASN A 63 0.88 -2.05 0.76
CA ASN A 63 0.06 -1.16 -0.07
C ASN A 63 -0.31 0.15 0.64
N THR A 64 -0.39 0.20 1.98
CA THR A 64 -0.77 1.41 2.71
C THR A 64 0.42 2.20 3.25
N GLN A 65 1.65 1.67 3.17
CA GLN A 65 2.85 2.40 3.58
C GLN A 65 3.00 3.81 2.96
N PRO A 66 2.67 4.06 1.67
CA PRO A 66 2.75 5.41 1.09
C PRO A 66 1.81 6.43 1.74
N LEU A 67 0.72 5.99 2.37
CA LEU A 67 -0.23 6.87 3.07
C LEU A 67 0.31 7.38 4.41
N ILE A 68 1.39 6.75 4.92
CA ILE A 68 2.04 7.15 6.16
C ILE A 68 3.05 8.25 5.84
N THR A 69 2.61 9.48 6.04
CA THR A 69 3.40 10.71 5.84
C THR A 69 4.03 11.18 7.14
N GLU A 70 4.95 12.15 7.01
CA GLU A 70 5.52 12.84 8.17
C GLU A 70 4.43 13.40 9.07
N GLN A 71 4.63 13.23 10.38
CA GLN A 71 3.80 13.81 11.43
C GLN A 71 4.72 14.52 12.41
N GLU A 72 4.23 15.61 13.00
CA GLU A 72 4.92 16.24 14.13
C GLU A 72 4.90 15.31 15.35
N THR A 73 5.98 15.33 16.12
CA THR A 73 6.03 14.60 17.39
C THR A 73 4.93 15.10 18.31
N ARG A 74 4.11 14.19 18.82
CA ARG A 74 3.09 14.52 19.82
C ARG A 74 3.67 14.35 21.21
N THR A 75 3.51 15.36 22.06
CA THR A 75 3.89 15.31 23.47
C THR A 75 2.64 15.10 24.33
N ASN A 76 2.81 14.49 25.50
CA ASN A 76 1.71 14.18 26.42
C ASN A 76 0.61 13.28 25.81
N THR A 77 1.00 12.36 24.92
CA THR A 77 0.13 11.31 24.40
C THR A 77 0.35 10.01 25.15
N VAL A 78 -0.71 9.44 25.70
CA VAL A 78 -0.72 8.09 26.29
C VAL A 78 -1.52 7.17 25.36
N LEU A 79 -0.99 5.98 25.12
CA LEU A 79 -1.58 4.96 24.25
C LEU A 79 -1.93 3.73 25.10
N HIS A 80 -3.15 3.24 24.91
CA HIS A 80 -3.64 1.98 25.44
C HIS A 80 -4.36 1.19 24.34
N THR A 81 -4.36 -0.13 24.48
CA THR A 81 -5.14 -1.07 23.66
C THR A 81 -6.31 -1.61 24.48
N GLY A 82 -7.45 -1.80 23.83
CA GLY A 82 -8.69 -2.29 24.42
C GLY A 82 -9.07 -3.67 23.88
N GLU A 83 -10.33 -3.83 23.49
CA GLU A 83 -10.84 -5.09 22.93
C GLU A 83 -10.04 -5.54 21.67
N ILE A 84 -9.79 -6.85 21.59
CA ILE A 84 -9.10 -7.47 20.45
C ILE A 84 -10.01 -8.55 19.86
N VAL A 85 -10.39 -8.37 18.59
CA VAL A 85 -11.19 -9.34 17.83
C VAL A 85 -10.32 -9.90 16.72
N ILE A 86 -10.14 -11.22 16.68
CA ILE A 86 -9.35 -11.91 15.64
C ILE A 86 -10.26 -12.85 14.86
N ASN A 87 -10.31 -12.68 13.54
CA ASN A 87 -11.03 -13.55 12.62
C ASN A 87 -10.12 -13.98 11.47
N ALA A 88 -9.54 -15.17 11.60
CA ALA A 88 -8.61 -15.77 10.64
C ALA A 88 -7.44 -14.84 10.29
N GLN A 89 -7.49 -14.19 9.12
CA GLN A 89 -6.44 -13.30 8.61
C GLN A 89 -6.70 -11.82 8.87
N LEU A 90 -7.80 -11.50 9.58
CA LEU A 90 -8.19 -10.16 9.96
C LEU A 90 -8.18 -10.04 11.47
N ALA A 91 -7.81 -8.86 11.97
CA ALA A 91 -7.98 -8.52 13.37
C ALA A 91 -8.36 -7.05 13.52
N THR A 92 -9.09 -6.75 14.58
CA THR A 92 -9.38 -5.40 15.02
C THR A 92 -8.86 -5.24 16.44
N VAL A 93 -8.18 -4.13 16.71
CA VAL A 93 -7.72 -3.76 18.05
C VAL A 93 -8.27 -2.38 18.38
N GLU A 94 -9.09 -2.29 19.42
CA GLU A 94 -9.51 -1.00 19.95
C GLU A 94 -8.28 -0.25 20.44
N THR A 95 -8.11 0.97 19.93
CA THR A 95 -7.00 1.86 20.25
C THR A 95 -7.54 3.04 21.02
N ILE A 96 -7.04 3.24 22.23
CA ILE A 96 -7.45 4.31 23.13
C ILE A 96 -6.25 5.24 23.28
N MET A 97 -6.42 6.50 22.92
CA MET A 97 -5.35 7.49 22.96
C MET A 97 -5.82 8.70 23.76
N THR A 98 -5.00 9.11 24.72
CA THR A 98 -5.24 10.30 25.54
C THR A 98 -4.18 11.34 25.21
N GLU A 99 -4.60 12.50 24.72
CA GLU A 99 -3.73 13.62 24.36
C GLU A 99 -4.28 14.90 25.00
N ASN A 100 -3.45 15.60 25.77
CA ASN A 100 -3.83 16.86 26.46
C ASN A 100 -5.18 16.74 27.20
N ASP A 101 -5.32 15.69 28.02
CA ASP A 101 -6.51 15.34 28.81
C ASP A 101 -7.77 14.99 27.99
N ARG A 102 -7.66 14.87 26.66
CA ARG A 102 -8.73 14.38 25.79
C ARG A 102 -8.48 12.93 25.44
N THR A 103 -9.43 12.07 25.76
CA THR A 103 -9.37 10.64 25.40
C THR A 103 -10.27 10.37 24.20
N PHE A 104 -9.76 9.59 23.27
CA PHE A 104 -10.50 9.12 22.11
C PHE A 104 -10.18 7.65 21.86
N SER A 105 -11.16 6.92 21.31
CA SER A 105 -10.97 5.54 20.90
C SER A 105 -11.42 5.32 19.46
N PHE A 106 -10.77 4.37 18.81
CA PHE A 106 -11.07 3.93 17.45
C PHE A 106 -10.51 2.53 17.21
N ASP A 107 -11.03 1.89 16.18
CA ASP A 107 -10.60 0.56 15.79
C ASP A 107 -9.40 0.61 14.85
N THR A 108 -8.28 0.01 15.24
CA THR A 108 -7.17 -0.28 14.34
C THR A 108 -7.45 -1.59 13.61
N ALA A 109 -7.49 -1.54 12.29
CA ALA A 109 -7.69 -2.71 11.44
C ALA A 109 -6.34 -3.33 11.06
N LEU A 110 -6.24 -4.65 11.18
CA LEU A 110 -5.05 -5.42 10.84
C LEU A 110 -5.38 -6.57 9.88
N VAL A 111 -4.42 -6.85 9.01
CA VAL A 111 -4.43 -7.97 8.09
C VAL A 111 -3.15 -8.78 8.29
N LYS A 112 -3.23 -10.09 8.14
CA LYS A 112 -2.07 -10.97 8.19
C LYS A 112 -1.43 -11.09 6.80
N GLU A 113 -0.23 -10.54 6.63
CA GLU A 113 0.59 -10.66 5.43
C GLU A 113 1.83 -11.51 5.73
N ASN A 114 2.05 -12.59 4.96
CA ASN A 114 3.19 -13.51 5.14
C ASN A 114 3.32 -14.01 6.60
N ASP A 115 2.19 -14.45 7.17
CA ASP A 115 2.07 -14.90 8.57
C ASP A 115 2.39 -13.84 9.65
N GLN A 116 2.53 -12.56 9.26
CA GLN A 116 2.74 -11.44 10.16
C GLN A 116 1.55 -10.49 10.16
N TRP A 117 1.12 -10.07 11.34
CA TRP A 117 0.13 -9.00 11.44
C TRP A 117 0.71 -7.67 10.96
N LYS A 118 -0.10 -6.93 10.20
CA LYS A 118 0.19 -5.59 9.68
C LYS A 118 -1.05 -4.73 9.81
N VAL A 119 -0.87 -3.46 10.16
CA VAL A 119 -1.94 -2.47 10.17
C VAL A 119 -2.36 -2.17 8.73
N ASP A 120 -3.63 -2.40 8.42
CA ASP A 120 -4.26 -1.84 7.23
C ASP A 120 -4.58 -0.37 7.55
N TYR A 121 -3.63 0.49 7.20
CA TYR A 121 -3.72 1.89 7.58
C TYR A 121 -4.85 2.61 6.83
N GLN A 122 -5.16 2.18 5.60
CA GLN A 122 -6.26 2.75 4.84
C GLN A 122 -7.60 2.45 5.52
N GLN A 123 -7.85 1.19 5.90
CA GLN A 123 -9.06 0.82 6.63
C GLN A 123 -9.12 1.50 8.01
N THR A 124 -7.98 1.59 8.69
CA THR A 124 -7.89 2.26 10.00
C THR A 124 -8.24 3.75 9.91
N LEU A 125 -7.84 4.44 8.83
CA LEU A 125 -8.24 5.84 8.60
C LEU A 125 -9.75 6.02 8.45
N LEU A 126 -10.45 5.05 7.87
CA LEU A 126 -11.92 5.07 7.78
C LEU A 126 -12.56 4.95 9.16
N ASN A 127 -11.98 4.15 10.05
CA ASN A 127 -12.43 3.98 11.44
C ASN A 127 -12.14 5.23 12.31
N ILE A 128 -11.14 6.03 11.94
CA ILE A 128 -10.74 7.26 12.64
C ILE A 128 -11.63 8.47 12.30
N SER A 129 -12.44 8.40 11.24
CA SER A 129 -13.22 9.52 10.68
C SER A 129 -14.18 10.26 11.63
N ALA A 130 -14.35 9.81 12.87
CA ALA A 130 -15.05 10.52 13.95
C ALA A 130 -14.19 11.51 14.76
N MET A 131 -12.92 11.77 14.40
CA MET A 131 -11.99 12.60 15.19
C MET A 131 -11.36 13.78 14.45
N PRO A 132 -11.00 14.87 15.18
CA PRO A 132 -10.33 16.04 14.60
C PRO A 132 -8.84 15.78 14.38
N PHE A 133 -8.48 14.85 13.49
CA PHE A 133 -7.11 14.72 13.00
C PHE A 133 -6.85 15.81 11.94
N ASN A 134 -6.37 16.97 12.39
CA ASN A 134 -6.01 18.10 11.51
C ASN A 134 -4.98 17.74 10.42
N GLY A 135 -4.22 16.65 10.56
CA GLY A 135 -3.26 16.19 9.54
C GLY A 135 -3.86 15.33 8.42
N ILE A 136 -4.84 14.47 8.75
CA ILE A 136 -5.48 13.58 7.77
C ILE A 136 -6.49 14.36 6.93
N MET A 137 -7.22 15.29 7.55
CA MET A 137 -8.14 16.17 6.83
C MET A 137 -7.36 17.08 5.86
N LYS A 138 -6.19 17.59 6.24
CA LYS A 138 -5.30 18.33 5.32
C LYS A 138 -4.84 17.49 4.15
N ASN A 139 -4.47 16.22 4.36
CA ASN A 139 -4.06 15.34 3.27
C ASN A 139 -5.24 14.96 2.34
N LEU A 140 -6.46 14.82 2.87
CA LEU A 140 -7.69 14.62 2.07
C LEU A 140 -8.10 15.89 1.33
N GLU A 141 -7.99 17.05 1.96
CA GLU A 141 -8.23 18.37 1.36
C GLU A 141 -7.21 18.63 0.25
N GLN A 142 -5.94 18.30 0.48
CA GLN A 142 -4.88 18.42 -0.51
C GLN A 142 -5.06 17.41 -1.66
N LEU A 143 -5.46 16.17 -1.38
CA LEU A 143 -5.83 15.19 -2.41
C LEU A 143 -7.07 15.64 -3.20
N GLY A 144 -8.07 16.20 -2.53
CA GLY A 144 -9.27 16.76 -3.13
C GLY A 144 -8.95 17.96 -4.02
N ASN A 145 -8.06 18.85 -3.58
CA ASN A 145 -7.59 20.00 -4.34
C ASN A 145 -6.75 19.56 -5.55
N ASP A 146 -5.83 18.60 -5.39
CA ASP A 146 -5.01 18.06 -6.48
C ASP A 146 -5.87 17.32 -7.52
N LEU A 147 -6.92 16.62 -7.08
CA LEU A 147 -7.89 15.99 -7.98
C LEU A 147 -8.77 17.04 -8.68
N ASN A 148 -9.24 18.05 -7.96
CA ASN A 148 -10.04 19.12 -8.54
C ASN A 148 -9.23 19.92 -9.56
N GLU A 149 -7.97 20.26 -9.27
CA GLU A 149 -7.09 20.97 -10.19
C GLU A 149 -6.79 20.12 -11.44
N LYS A 150 -6.52 18.82 -11.27
CA LYS A 150 -6.33 17.90 -12.42
C LYS A 150 -7.61 17.72 -13.23
N LEU A 151 -8.77 17.67 -12.60
CA LEU A 151 -10.06 17.60 -13.28
C LEU A 151 -10.34 18.91 -14.02
N GLU A 152 -10.17 20.07 -13.41
CA GLU A 152 -10.31 21.38 -14.05
C GLU A 152 -9.36 21.54 -15.25
N GLN A 153 -8.13 21.05 -15.16
CA GLN A 153 -7.19 21.05 -16.29
C GLN A 153 -7.59 20.08 -17.42
N GLN A 154 -8.29 18.99 -17.10
CA GLN A 154 -8.72 17.98 -18.08
C GLN A 154 -10.15 18.21 -18.61
N MET A 155 -10.97 19.00 -17.94
CA MET A 155 -12.33 19.38 -18.36
C MET A 155 -12.40 19.96 -19.79
N PRO A 156 -11.48 20.85 -20.23
CA PRO A 156 -11.49 21.38 -21.60
C PRO A 156 -11.18 20.32 -22.66
N LEU A 157 -10.42 19.29 -22.31
CA LEU A 157 -10.15 18.15 -23.20
C LEU A 157 -11.36 17.23 -23.26
N PHE A 158 -12.03 17.03 -22.13
CA PHE A 158 -13.23 16.22 -22.02
C PHE A 158 -14.42 16.84 -22.77
N GLU A 159 -14.64 18.15 -22.67
CA GLU A 159 -15.66 18.87 -23.44
C GLU A 159 -15.45 18.72 -24.95
N LYS A 160 -14.22 18.96 -25.44
CA LYS A 160 -13.89 18.78 -26.86
C LYS A 160 -14.08 17.35 -27.34
N GLN A 161 -13.78 16.37 -26.49
CA GLN A 161 -13.94 14.96 -26.83
C GLN A 161 -15.42 14.55 -26.86
N ILE A 162 -16.25 15.07 -25.96
CA ILE A 162 -17.70 14.85 -25.97
C ILE A 162 -18.36 15.53 -27.17
N GLU A 163 -17.97 16.77 -27.49
CA GLU A 163 -18.52 17.50 -28.63
C GLU A 163 -18.18 16.80 -29.95
N SER A 164 -16.91 16.45 -30.15
CA SER A 164 -16.48 15.71 -31.35
C SER A 164 -17.09 14.32 -31.45
N PHE A 165 -17.37 13.66 -30.32
CA PHE A 165 -18.09 12.39 -30.28
C PHE A 165 -19.57 12.56 -30.66
N GLY A 166 -20.23 13.60 -30.14
CA GLY A 166 -21.62 13.94 -30.50
C GLY A 166 -21.77 14.26 -31.99
N GLU A 167 -20.85 15.03 -32.56
CA GLU A 167 -20.83 15.31 -34.00
C GLU A 167 -20.60 14.06 -34.85
N GLN A 168 -19.74 13.14 -34.40
CA GLN A 168 -19.51 11.87 -35.10
C GLN A 168 -20.73 10.96 -35.01
N LEU A 169 -21.38 10.88 -33.86
CA LEU A 169 -22.62 10.12 -33.68
C LEU A 169 -23.75 10.65 -34.56
N ASN A 170 -23.99 11.96 -34.57
CA ASN A 170 -25.02 12.57 -35.41
C ASN A 170 -24.76 12.29 -36.90
N ARG A 171 -23.50 12.43 -37.37
CA ARG A 171 -23.14 12.10 -38.75
C ARG A 171 -23.42 10.64 -39.11
N LYS A 172 -23.08 9.70 -38.22
CA LYS A 172 -23.35 8.27 -38.44
C LYS A 172 -24.83 7.92 -38.42
N LEU A 173 -25.63 8.58 -37.56
CA LEU A 173 -27.08 8.40 -37.51
C LEU A 173 -27.76 8.96 -38.78
N ASP A 174 -27.33 10.11 -39.28
CA ASP A 174 -27.81 10.68 -40.55
C ASP A 174 -27.45 9.80 -41.75
N GLU A 175 -26.24 9.24 -41.77
CA GLU A 175 -25.82 8.28 -42.79
C GLU A 175 -26.65 7.01 -42.76
N PHE A 176 -26.91 6.47 -41.56
CA PHE A 176 -27.76 5.31 -41.36
C PHE A 176 -29.22 5.58 -41.77
N GLY A 177 -29.77 6.75 -41.44
CA GLY A 177 -31.12 7.15 -41.86
C GLY A 177 -31.25 7.22 -43.39
N ARG A 178 -30.27 7.81 -44.07
CA ARG A 178 -30.22 7.88 -45.54
C ARG A 178 -30.08 6.50 -46.19
N TYR A 179 -29.37 5.57 -45.55
CA TYR A 179 -29.28 4.17 -45.99
C TYR A 179 -30.65 3.48 -45.94
N LEU A 180 -31.46 3.74 -44.90
CA LEU A 180 -32.80 3.17 -44.75
C LEU A 180 -33.85 3.78 -45.71
N GLU A 181 -33.72 5.06 -46.06
CA GLU A 181 -34.68 5.76 -46.94
C GLU A 181 -34.54 5.38 -48.43
N ASP A 182 -33.34 5.18 -48.96
CA ASP A 182 -33.14 4.73 -50.35
C ASP A 182 -31.84 3.90 -50.53
N PRO A 183 -31.90 2.58 -50.25
CA PRO A 183 -30.75 1.69 -50.41
C PRO A 183 -30.17 1.65 -51.83
N LYS A 184 -30.96 1.97 -52.86
CA LYS A 184 -30.55 1.93 -54.28
C LYS A 184 -29.78 3.18 -54.72
N LYS A 185 -30.03 4.33 -54.09
CA LYS A 185 -29.27 5.57 -54.31
C LYS A 185 -27.92 5.53 -53.60
N TRP A 186 -27.86 4.96 -52.40
CA TRP A 186 -26.63 4.74 -51.65
C TRP A 186 -25.60 3.90 -52.43
N LYS A 187 -26.02 2.75 -52.96
CA LYS A 187 -25.15 1.83 -53.72
C LYS A 187 -24.57 2.42 -55.02
N ARG A 188 -25.23 3.45 -55.59
CA ARG A 188 -24.72 4.20 -56.74
C ARG A 188 -23.68 5.25 -56.37
N GLN A 189 -23.71 5.78 -55.14
CA GLN A 189 -22.79 6.80 -54.68
C GLN A 189 -21.52 6.19 -54.06
N HIS A 190 -21.59 4.96 -53.53
CA HIS A 190 -20.46 4.29 -52.85
C HIS A 190 -20.28 2.87 -53.42
N PRO A 191 -19.64 2.71 -54.60
CA PRO A 191 -19.61 1.45 -55.35
C PRO A 191 -18.78 0.33 -54.68
N ASN A 192 -17.93 0.65 -53.69
CA ASN A 192 -17.13 -0.30 -52.91
C ASN A 192 -17.57 -0.40 -51.43
N GLY A 193 -18.80 -0.01 -51.10
CA GLY A 193 -19.36 -0.24 -49.77
C GLY A 193 -19.68 -1.72 -49.57
N ASP A 194 -18.66 -2.53 -49.26
CA ASP A 194 -18.85 -3.93 -48.90
C ASP A 194 -19.79 -4.03 -47.70
N SER A 195 -20.76 -4.94 -47.84
CA SER A 195 -21.74 -5.23 -46.79
C SER A 195 -21.00 -5.89 -45.62
N ILE A 196 -21.08 -5.26 -44.45
CA ILE A 196 -20.82 -5.92 -43.15
C ILE A 196 -22.07 -6.72 -42.78
#